data_AF-A0A3D5AUA9-F1
#
_entry.id   AF-A0A3D5AUA9-F1
#
_cell.length_a   1.000
_cell.length_b   1.000
_cell.length_c   1.000
_cell.angle_alpha   90.00
_cell.angle_beta   90.00
_cell.angle_gamma   90.00
#
_symmetry.space_group_name_H-M   'P 1'
#
loop_
_entity.id
_entity.type
_entity.pdbx_description
1 polymer ?
#
loop_
_entity_poly.entity_id
_entity_poly.type
_entity_poly.pdbx_seq_one_letter_code
_entity_poly.pdbx_strand_id
1 'polypeptide(L)' 'TMNTVEVRQMLNDKDENGEFKIPFIVVCDAFQSEMVSYADLVLPDTTYLERHDVMSMLDRPISEFDGPVDSVRIPVVP' A
#
# COMPACT_ATOMS: atom_id res chain seq x y z
N THR A 1 -2.12 17.03 11.09
CA THR A 1 -3.06 16.57 10.05
C THR A 1 -2.26 16.18 8.82
N MET A 2 -2.63 15.10 8.13
CA MET A 2 -1.98 14.72 6.87
C MET A 2 -2.16 15.85 5.84
N ASN A 3 -1.09 16.23 5.13
CA ASN A 3 -1.11 17.34 4.17
C ASN A 3 -1.55 16.87 2.77
N THR A 4 -2.83 16.56 2.63
CA THR A 4 -3.39 16.01 1.39
C THR A 4 -3.32 17.00 0.23
N VAL A 5 -3.43 18.31 0.49
CA VAL A 5 -3.44 19.34 -0.55
C VAL A 5 -2.08 19.44 -1.25
N GLU A 6 -0.98 19.53 -0.48
CA GLU A 6 0.35 19.60 -1.07
C GLU A 6 0.73 18.31 -1.79
N VAL A 7 0.35 17.14 -1.27
CA VAL A 7 0.63 15.86 -1.93
C VAL A 7 -0.07 15.78 -3.28
N ARG A 8 -1.34 16.21 -3.40
CA ARG A 8 -2.03 16.29 -4.69
C ARG A 8 -1.32 17.21 -5.67
N GLN A 9 -0.81 18.35 -5.19
CA GLN A 9 -0.04 19.27 -6.02
C GLN A 9 1.24 18.59 -6.55
N MET A 10 1.98 17.90 -5.68
CA MET A 10 3.21 17.18 -6.04
C MET A 10 2.95 16.06 -7.05
N LEU A 11 1.85 15.31 -6.90
CA LEU A 11 1.47 14.24 -7.81
C LEU A 11 1.09 14.74 -9.21
N ASN A 12 0.65 16.00 -9.34
CA ASN A 12 0.33 16.63 -10.63
C ASN A 12 1.43 17.58 -11.12
N ASP A 13 2.56 17.65 -10.42
CA ASP A 13 3.60 18.61 -10.71
C ASP A 13 4.26 18.29 -12.05
N LYS A 14 4.54 19.34 -12.82
CA LYS A 14 5.07 19.26 -14.19
C LYS A 14 6.36 20.04 -14.31
N ASP A 15 7.27 19.56 -15.15
CA ASP A 15 8.52 20.25 -15.43
C ASP A 15 8.33 21.42 -16.42
N GLU A 16 9.42 22.08 -16.77
CA GLU A 16 9.42 23.21 -17.71
C GLU A 16 8.98 22.79 -19.13
N ASN A 17 9.05 21.50 -19.46
CA ASN A 17 8.62 20.94 -20.73
C ASN A 17 7.12 20.56 -20.73
N GLY A 18 6.44 20.65 -19.59
CA GLY A 18 5.03 20.30 -19.41
C GLY A 18 4.76 18.82 -19.14
N GLU A 19 5.82 18.03 -18.98
CA GLU A 19 5.76 16.61 -18.64
C GLU A 19 5.62 16.42 -17.14
N PHE A 20 4.94 15.36 -16.71
CA PHE A 20 4.83 15.07 -15.28
C PHE A 20 6.22 14.79 -14.68
N LYS A 21 6.51 15.41 -13.54
CA LYS A 21 7.79 15.19 -12.83
C LYS A 21 7.93 13.77 -12.33
N ILE A 22 6.81 13.14 -11.94
CA ILE A 22 6.73 11.70 -11.73
C ILE A 22 6.20 11.10 -13.03
N PRO A 23 7.02 10.38 -13.80
CA PRO A 23 6.66 10.01 -15.16
C PRO A 23 5.63 8.87 -15.23
N PHE A 24 5.53 8.05 -14.18
CA PHE A 24 4.62 6.92 -14.13
C PHE A 24 4.37 6.48 -12.69
N ILE A 25 3.11 6.30 -12.32
CA ILE A 25 2.68 5.92 -10.98
C ILE A 25 1.93 4.58 -11.06
N VAL A 26 2.47 3.58 -10.34
CA VAL A 26 1.79 2.30 -10.11
C VAL A 26 1.28 2.28 -8.67
N VAL A 27 0.01 1.96 -8.49
CA VAL A 27 -0.59 1.78 -7.17
C VAL A 27 -1.07 0.35 -7.02
N CYS A 28 -0.62 -0.31 -5.94
CA CYS A 28 -1.11 -1.61 -5.52
C CYS A 28 -1.98 -1.40 -4.29
N ASP A 29 -3.28 -1.62 -4.42
CA ASP A 29 -4.26 -1.34 -3.36
C ASP A 29 -5.42 -2.33 -3.44
N ALA A 30 -6.05 -2.62 -2.31
CA ALA A 30 -7.22 -3.49 -2.24
C ALA A 30 -8.53 -2.73 -2.43
N PHE A 31 -8.52 -1.40 -2.24
CA PHE A 31 -9.71 -0.56 -2.34
C PHE A 31 -9.46 0.70 -3.16
N GLN A 32 -10.54 1.34 -3.62
CA GLN A 32 -10.44 2.65 -4.24
C GLN A 32 -9.99 3.68 -3.20
N SER A 33 -8.79 4.22 -3.39
CA SER A 33 -8.25 5.29 -2.56
C SER A 33 -8.02 6.57 -3.38
N GLU A 34 -7.76 7.67 -2.67
CA GLU A 34 -7.37 8.93 -3.31
C GLU A 34 -6.12 8.76 -4.19
N MET A 35 -5.15 7.95 -3.74
CA MET A 35 -3.91 7.66 -4.47
C MET A 35 -4.16 6.89 -5.77
N VAL A 36 -5.09 5.93 -5.75
CA VAL A 36 -5.50 5.17 -6.95
C VAL A 36 -6.00 6.11 -8.06
N SER A 37 -6.58 7.26 -7.70
CA SER A 37 -7.08 8.25 -8.67
C SER A 37 -5.97 8.99 -9.43
N TYR A 38 -4.72 8.92 -8.95
CA TYR A 38 -3.53 9.51 -9.56
C TYR A 38 -2.62 8.47 -10.23
N ALA A 39 -3.02 7.20 -10.27
CA ALA A 39 -2.21 6.12 -10.82
C ALA A 39 -2.40 5.97 -12.34
N ASP A 40 -1.33 5.64 -13.04
CA ASP A 40 -1.37 5.23 -14.45
C ASP A 40 -1.70 3.74 -14.60
N LEU A 41 -1.31 2.93 -13.60
CA LEU A 41 -1.61 1.51 -13.50
C LEU A 41 -2.02 1.15 -12.07
N VAL A 42 -3.12 0.42 -11.95
CA VAL A 42 -3.64 -0.08 -10.68
C VAL A 42 -3.53 -1.60 -10.67
N LEU A 43 -2.85 -2.14 -9.67
CA LEU A 43 -2.77 -3.56 -9.39
C LEU A 43 -3.65 -3.89 -8.18
N PRO A 44 -4.65 -4.77 -8.30
CA PRO A 44 -5.46 -5.16 -7.15
C PRO A 44 -4.61 -5.99 -6.18
N ASP A 45 -4.57 -5.57 -4.90
CA ASP A 45 -3.94 -6.34 -3.83
C ASP A 45 -4.96 -7.19 -3.06
N THR A 46 -4.45 -8.25 -2.45
CA THR A 46 -5.17 -9.09 -1.49
C THR A 46 -5.35 -8.37 -0.15
N THR A 47 -6.53 -8.51 0.46
CA THR A 47 -6.81 -8.02 1.81
C THR A 47 -6.20 -8.92 2.89
N TYR A 48 -6.22 -8.44 4.14
CA TYR A 48 -5.53 -9.04 5.28
C TYR A 48 -5.76 -10.56 5.47
N LEU A 49 -6.97 -11.03 5.16
CA LEU A 49 -7.42 -12.41 5.40
C LEU A 49 -7.31 -13.34 4.18
N GLU A 50 -6.72 -12.85 3.09
CA GLU A 50 -6.66 -13.54 1.80
C GLU A 50 -5.29 -14.17 1.53
N ARG A 51 -4.24 -13.80 2.30
CA ARG A 51 -2.88 -14.27 2.08
C ARG A 51 -2.14 -14.66 3.36
N HIS A 52 -1.18 -15.57 3.20
CA HIS A 52 -0.19 -15.86 4.23
C HIS A 52 0.79 -14.69 4.32
N ASP A 53 0.96 -14.13 5.51
CA ASP A 53 1.87 -13.01 5.72
C ASP A 53 2.39 -13.02 7.16
N VAL A 54 3.51 -12.36 7.41
CA VAL A 54 4.10 -12.20 8.74
C VAL A 54 4.30 -10.72 9.03
N MET A 55 4.00 -10.29 10.25
CA MET A 55 4.16 -8.88 10.64
C MET A 55 4.81 -8.77 12.01
N SER A 56 5.74 -7.81 12.13
CA SER A 56 6.28 -7.44 13.43
C SER A 56 5.21 -6.69 14.21
N MET A 57 4.96 -7.09 15.45
CA MET A 57 4.24 -6.25 16.40
C MET A 57 5.24 -5.29 17.07
N LEU A 58 4.77 -4.11 17.48
CA LEU A 58 5.63 -3.06 18.05
C LEU A 58 6.46 -3.50 19.26
N ASP A 59 5.97 -4.51 19.99
CA ASP A 59 6.46 -4.93 21.29
C ASP A 59 7.22 -6.27 21.29
N ARG A 60 7.28 -6.99 20.16
CA ARG A 60 7.98 -8.29 20.09
C ARG A 60 8.52 -8.60 18.69
N PRO A 61 9.72 -9.22 18.59
CA PRO A 61 10.26 -9.70 17.33
C PRO A 61 9.38 -10.81 16.74
N ILE A 62 9.50 -11.00 15.41
CA ILE A 62 8.81 -12.09 14.68
C ILE A 62 9.15 -13.42 15.39
N SER A 63 8.12 -14.09 15.91
CA SER A 63 8.25 -15.35 16.67
C SER A 63 8.41 -16.53 15.71
N GLU A 64 9.13 -17.58 16.13
CA GLU A 64 9.18 -18.83 15.37
C GLU A 64 7.80 -19.48 15.32
N PHE A 65 7.45 -20.03 14.15
CA PHE A 65 6.12 -20.54 13.85
C PHE A 65 5.90 -21.96 14.41
N ASP A 66 5.81 -22.07 15.74
CA ASP A 66 5.61 -23.35 16.43
C ASP A 66 4.22 -23.46 17.10
N GLY A 67 3.25 -22.63 16.70
CA GLY A 67 1.88 -22.64 17.23
C GLY A 67 1.04 -21.43 16.83
N PRO A 68 -0.15 -21.24 17.46
CA PRO A 68 -0.97 -20.04 17.29
C PRO A 68 -0.20 -18.83 17.81
N VAL A 69 0.39 -18.08 16.88
CA VAL A 69 1.16 -16.88 17.18
C VAL A 69 0.53 -15.69 16.48
N ASP A 70 0.40 -14.61 17.24
CA ASP A 70 -0.17 -13.32 16.89
C ASP A 70 0.66 -12.52 15.87
N SER A 71 1.80 -13.06 15.43
CA SER A 71 2.66 -12.46 14.39
C SER A 71 2.44 -13.02 12.98
N VAL A 72 1.58 -14.02 12.82
CA VAL A 72 1.32 -14.69 11.54
C VAL A 72 -0.13 -14.52 11.10
N ARG A 73 -0.31 -14.23 9.82
CA ARG A 73 -1.61 -14.18 9.15
C ARG A 73 -1.83 -15.48 8.40
N ILE A 74 -2.96 -16.11 8.69
CA ILE A 74 -3.42 -17.33 8.03
C ILE A 74 -4.68 -16.95 7.24
N PRO A 75 -4.77 -17.27 5.95
CA PRO A 75 -5.98 -17.02 5.17
C PRO A 75 -7.20 -17.72 5.78
N VAL A 76 -8.34 -17.03 5.81
CA VAL A 76 -9.62 -17.62 6.23
C VAL A 76 -10.66 -17.59 5.11
N VAL A 77 -10.30 -17.04 3.96
CA VAL A 77 -11.06 -17.17 2.72
C VAL A 77 -10.37 -18.17 1.77
N PRO A 78 -11.11 -18.81 0.84
CA PRO A 78 -10.57 -19.80 -0.10
C PRO A 78 -9.49 -19.26 -1.04
#